data_AF-A0A7W7S3K2-F1
#
_entry.id   AF-A0A7W7S3K2-F1
#
_cell.length_a   1.000
_cell.length_b   1.000
_cell.length_c   1.000
_cell.angle_alpha   90.00
_cell.angle_beta   90.00
_cell.angle_gamma   90.00
#
_symmetry.space_group_name_H-M   'P 1'
#
loop_
_entity.id
_entity.type
_entity.pdbx_description
1 polymer ?
#
loop_
_entity_poly.entity_id
_entity_poly.type
_entity_poly.pdbx_seq_one_letter_code
_entity_poly.pdbx_strand_id
1 'polypeptide(L)'
;MHLVTDAASCPVNWRLFVPEQWDPASPRTEDPAAVAARRQRCRIPADVGHVPKWQLALDMIDELESWGLDPPLVVADEGYGQDGAFRLGLTERDIPYVVGVRSDTALLEAEACRSVAPYAGTGRRPVPRYRQRRISARQLVLEGGRRALHTVRWRMGSKGPLRSRFAALRVRPAGVRIRRAYAGGELPVCWLLAEWPPGEPEPVKYWLSTLEADVPLRRLVGLAKIRWRIEHDYRELKTGLGLDHFEGRTWSGWHHHVTLVSVAHAFCTLERLNPKAPAAA
;
A
#
# COMPACT_ATOMS: atom_id res chain seq x y z
N MET A 1 2.33 7.64 7.88
CA MET A 1 2.15 6.25 8.35
C MET A 1 1.19 6.26 9.51
N HIS A 2 0.26 5.31 9.56
CA HIS A 2 -0.70 5.18 10.65
C HIS A 2 -0.63 3.75 11.19
N LEU A 3 -0.65 3.60 12.52
CA LEU A 3 -0.98 2.33 13.14
C LEU A 3 -2.49 2.18 13.15
N VAL A 4 -2.99 0.97 12.91
CA VAL A 4 -4.44 0.72 12.79
C VAL A 4 -4.79 -0.65 13.35
N THR A 5 -5.92 -0.69 14.06
CA THR A 5 -6.58 -1.88 14.58
C THR A 5 -8.07 -1.85 14.23
N ASP A 6 -8.78 -2.92 14.58
CA ASP A 6 -10.24 -2.93 14.50
C ASP A 6 -10.92 -1.97 15.46
N ALA A 7 -10.24 -1.39 16.44
CA ALA A 7 -10.80 -0.42 17.38
C ALA A 7 -10.46 1.03 17.00
N ALA A 8 -9.18 1.30 16.70
CA ALA A 8 -8.62 2.64 16.57
C ALA A 8 -7.50 2.70 15.53
N SER A 9 -7.14 3.93 15.15
CA SER A 9 -5.94 4.23 14.39
C SER A 9 -5.27 5.51 14.91
N CYS A 10 -3.99 5.67 14.61
CA CYS A 10 -3.21 6.83 15.01
C CYS A 10 -2.09 7.10 13.98
N PRO A 11 -1.90 8.36 13.52
CA PRO A 11 -0.70 8.73 12.78
C PRO A 11 0.51 8.60 13.70
N VAL A 12 1.58 7.99 13.20
CA VAL A 12 2.84 7.81 13.95
C VAL A 12 4.05 8.39 13.24
N ASN A 13 3.98 8.58 11.92
CA ASN A 13 5.10 9.11 11.15
C ASN A 13 4.59 9.91 9.95
N TRP A 14 5.27 11.00 9.60
CA TRP A 14 4.98 11.88 8.48
C TRP A 14 6.26 12.22 7.72
N ARG A 15 6.20 12.24 6.39
CA ARG A 15 7.29 12.70 5.53
C ARG A 15 6.75 13.69 4.50
N LEU A 16 7.48 14.77 4.27
CA LEU A 16 7.25 15.64 3.12
C LEU A 16 7.89 15.05 1.88
N PHE A 17 7.13 15.01 0.80
CA PHE A 17 7.64 14.65 -0.52
C PHE A 17 8.27 15.88 -1.18
N VAL A 18 9.57 15.82 -1.46
CA VAL A 18 10.27 16.84 -2.25
C VAL A 18 10.24 16.42 -3.73
N PRO A 19 9.62 17.19 -4.64
CA PRO A 19 9.63 16.88 -6.07
C PRO A 19 11.04 16.95 -6.66
N GLU A 20 11.29 16.23 -7.75
CA GLU A 20 12.58 16.26 -8.46
C GLU A 20 13.04 17.67 -8.87
N GLN A 21 12.09 18.56 -9.16
CA GLN A 21 12.38 19.96 -9.53
C GLN A 21 12.89 20.82 -8.36
N TRP A 22 12.81 20.29 -7.12
CA TRP A 22 13.29 20.94 -5.90
C TRP A 22 14.57 20.29 -5.37
N ASP A 23 15.12 19.32 -6.09
CA ASP A 23 16.36 18.64 -5.74
C ASP A 23 17.52 19.20 -6.60
N PRO A 24 18.50 19.90 -6.01
CA PRO A 24 19.63 20.43 -6.76
C PRO A 24 20.46 19.35 -7.49
N ALA A 25 20.43 18.09 -7.01
CA ALA A 25 21.14 16.97 -7.63
C ALA A 25 20.34 16.30 -8.75
N SER A 26 19.06 16.66 -8.93
CA SER A 26 18.20 16.05 -9.94
C SER A 26 18.46 16.63 -11.33
N PRO A 27 18.51 15.78 -12.38
CA PRO A 27 18.65 16.23 -13.76
C PRO A 27 17.41 17.00 -14.28
N ARG A 28 16.29 16.99 -13.54
CA ARG A 28 15.08 17.76 -13.88
C ARG A 28 15.08 19.17 -13.28
N THR A 29 16.17 19.59 -12.64
CA THR A 29 16.29 20.93 -12.08
C THR A 29 16.78 21.90 -13.15
N GLU A 30 15.91 22.82 -13.55
CA GLU A 30 16.19 23.81 -14.61
C GLU A 30 17.10 24.95 -14.11
N ASP A 31 16.87 25.45 -12.88
CA ASP A 31 17.65 26.53 -12.27
C ASP A 31 18.10 26.13 -10.85
N PRO A 32 19.32 25.58 -10.69
CA PRO A 32 19.84 25.16 -9.40
C PRO A 32 19.95 26.29 -8.37
N ALA A 33 20.25 27.53 -8.80
CA ALA A 33 20.40 28.67 -7.92
C ALA A 33 19.04 29.11 -7.35
N ALA A 34 18.01 29.19 -8.20
CA ALA A 34 16.65 29.48 -7.75
C ALA A 34 16.09 28.37 -6.84
N VAL A 35 16.41 27.10 -7.13
CA VAL A 35 16.04 25.97 -6.27
C VAL A 35 16.74 26.06 -4.92
N ALA A 36 18.05 26.32 -4.87
CA ALA A 36 18.79 26.50 -3.63
C ALA A 36 18.21 27.65 -2.79
N ALA A 37 17.92 28.80 -3.39
CA ALA A 37 17.30 29.94 -2.72
C ALA A 37 15.89 29.62 -2.19
N ARG A 38 15.10 28.82 -2.93
CA ARG A 38 13.78 28.35 -2.47
C ARG A 38 13.89 27.39 -1.29
N ARG A 39 14.78 26.40 -1.36
CA ARG A 39 15.06 25.45 -0.28
C ARG A 39 15.53 26.16 0.99
N GLN A 40 16.40 27.16 0.85
CA GLN A 40 16.89 27.97 1.97
C GLN A 40 15.76 28.76 2.63
N ARG A 41 14.90 29.43 1.84
CA ARG A 41 13.71 30.14 2.37
C ARG A 41 12.75 29.19 3.11
N CYS A 42 12.57 27.98 2.59
CA CYS A 42 11.77 26.94 3.23
C CYS A 42 12.52 26.17 4.32
N ARG A 43 13.79 26.49 4.60
CA ARG A 43 14.65 25.80 5.58
C ARG A 43 14.67 24.28 5.40
N ILE A 44 14.64 23.81 4.16
CA ILE A 44 14.76 22.37 3.86
C ILE A 44 16.21 21.94 4.17
N PRO A 45 16.43 20.88 4.98
CA PRO A 45 17.77 20.39 5.28
C PRO A 45 18.59 20.08 4.01
N ALA A 46 19.90 20.25 4.09
CA ALA A 46 20.79 20.10 2.92
C ALA A 46 20.82 18.66 2.38
N ASP A 47 20.70 17.68 3.28
CA ASP A 47 20.68 16.24 3.03
C ASP A 47 19.32 15.72 2.49
N VAL A 48 18.26 16.55 2.50
CA VAL A 48 16.94 16.14 2.03
C VAL A 48 16.79 16.36 0.52
N GLY A 49 16.97 15.30 -0.25
CA GLY A 49 16.76 15.28 -1.71
C GLY A 49 15.37 14.81 -2.13
N HIS A 50 15.18 14.64 -3.45
CA HIS A 50 14.02 13.94 -3.98
C HIS A 50 14.13 12.45 -3.68
N VAL A 51 13.05 11.89 -3.15
CA VAL A 51 12.90 10.45 -2.96
C VAL A 51 11.54 10.02 -3.49
N PRO A 52 11.45 8.96 -4.32
CA PRO A 52 10.17 8.44 -4.78
C PRO A 52 9.26 8.09 -3.60
N LYS A 53 7.96 8.32 -3.73
CA LYS A 53 6.99 8.11 -2.64
C LYS A 53 7.04 6.70 -2.05
N TRP A 54 7.21 5.68 -2.89
CA TRP A 54 7.29 4.30 -2.43
C TRP A 54 8.53 4.06 -1.55
N GLN A 55 9.66 4.69 -1.86
CA GLN A 55 10.88 4.58 -1.08
C GLN A 55 10.70 5.33 0.24
N LEU A 56 10.13 6.54 0.22
CA LEU A 56 9.78 7.26 1.46
C LEU A 56 8.91 6.42 2.40
N ALA A 57 7.95 5.66 1.86
CA ALA A 57 7.12 4.79 2.68
C ALA A 57 7.91 3.63 3.31
N LEU A 58 8.89 3.05 2.60
CA LEU A 58 9.79 2.03 3.15
C LEU A 58 10.74 2.63 4.19
N ASP A 59 11.32 3.80 3.92
CA ASP A 59 12.20 4.50 4.87
C ASP A 59 11.45 4.83 6.17
N MET A 60 10.15 5.18 6.07
CA MET A 60 9.30 5.38 7.24
C MET A 60 9.05 4.09 8.03
N ILE A 61 9.04 2.92 7.37
CA ILE A 61 8.91 1.61 8.05
C ILE A 61 10.21 1.32 8.81
N ASP A 62 11.36 1.51 8.15
CA ASP A 62 12.68 1.32 8.77
C ASP A 62 12.87 2.26 9.98
N GLU A 63 12.36 3.48 9.88
CA GLU A 63 12.37 4.43 11.00
C GLU A 63 11.51 3.97 12.19
N LEU A 64 10.38 3.28 11.94
CA LEU A 64 9.56 2.72 13.02
C LEU A 64 10.34 1.68 13.84
N GLU A 65 11.16 0.87 13.18
CA GLU A 65 12.00 -0.13 13.86
C GLU A 65 12.95 0.54 14.86
N SER A 66 13.51 1.70 14.50
CA SER A 66 14.36 2.50 15.41
C SER A 66 13.63 3.01 16.66
N TRP A 67 12.29 3.04 16.62
CA TRP A 67 11.42 3.41 17.75
C TRP A 67 10.89 2.18 18.51
N GLY A 68 11.37 0.98 18.17
CA GLY A 68 10.89 -0.27 18.75
C GLY A 68 9.49 -0.69 18.27
N LEU A 69 9.04 -0.17 17.13
CA LEU A 69 7.76 -0.49 16.53
C LEU A 69 7.96 -1.41 15.32
N ASP A 70 7.61 -2.68 15.46
CA ASP A 70 7.66 -3.67 14.39
C ASP A 70 6.24 -3.97 13.85
N PRO A 71 5.86 -3.42 12.68
CA PRO A 71 4.52 -3.62 12.14
C PRO A 71 4.36 -5.06 11.60
N PRO A 72 3.45 -5.88 12.15
CA PRO A 72 3.30 -7.28 11.72
C PRO A 72 2.68 -7.44 10.32
N LEU A 73 2.18 -6.34 9.74
CA LEU A 73 1.52 -6.30 8.45
C LEU A 73 1.48 -4.86 7.94
N VAL A 74 1.76 -4.67 6.64
CA VAL A 74 1.52 -3.40 5.96
C VAL A 74 0.27 -3.45 5.09
N VAL A 75 -0.60 -2.45 5.26
CA VAL A 75 -1.73 -2.19 4.36
C VAL A 75 -1.52 -0.89 3.61
N ALA A 76 -1.75 -0.90 2.31
CA ALA A 76 -1.57 0.29 1.47
C ALA A 76 -2.62 0.36 0.35
N ASP A 77 -2.84 1.56 -0.18
CA ASP A 77 -3.70 1.73 -1.35
C ASP A 77 -2.95 1.44 -2.66
N GLU A 78 -3.65 1.63 -3.77
CA GLU A 78 -3.16 1.43 -5.12
C GLU A 78 -1.93 2.31 -5.45
N GLY A 79 -1.82 3.50 -4.84
CA GLY A 79 -0.73 4.43 -5.10
C GLY A 79 0.64 3.86 -4.71
N TYR A 80 0.68 2.98 -3.71
CA TYR A 80 1.89 2.26 -3.32
C TYR A 80 1.91 0.83 -3.84
N GLY A 81 0.80 0.10 -3.73
CA GLY A 81 0.76 -1.33 -4.05
C GLY A 81 0.99 -1.65 -5.53
N GLN A 82 0.75 -0.70 -6.43
CA GLN A 82 1.10 -0.85 -7.84
C GLN A 82 2.59 -0.88 -8.11
N ASP A 83 3.39 -0.20 -7.29
CA ASP A 83 4.82 -0.21 -7.47
C ASP A 83 5.38 -1.58 -7.09
N GLY A 84 6.05 -2.23 -8.04
CA GLY A 84 6.73 -3.49 -7.80
C GLY A 84 7.92 -3.34 -6.83
N ALA A 85 8.59 -2.19 -6.83
CA ALA A 85 9.69 -1.92 -5.90
C ALA A 85 9.18 -1.81 -4.46
N PHE A 86 8.03 -1.19 -4.22
CA PHE A 86 7.41 -1.14 -2.90
C PHE A 86 7.13 -2.55 -2.35
N ARG A 87 6.49 -3.40 -3.16
CA ARG A 87 6.17 -4.79 -2.76
C ARG A 87 7.42 -5.63 -2.53
N LEU A 88 8.45 -5.47 -3.37
CA LEU A 88 9.74 -6.13 -3.18
C LEU A 88 10.41 -5.66 -1.88
N GLY A 89 10.45 -4.34 -1.63
CA GLY A 89 11.03 -3.80 -0.40
C GLY A 89 10.33 -4.28 0.87
N LEU A 90 9.01 -4.48 0.84
CA LEU A 90 8.29 -5.14 1.94
C LEU A 90 8.66 -6.62 2.09
N THR A 91 8.82 -7.33 0.96
CA THR A 91 9.21 -8.75 0.95
C THR A 91 10.63 -8.94 1.46
N GLU A 92 11.56 -8.06 1.10
CA GLU A 92 12.96 -8.06 1.55
C GLU A 92 13.10 -7.80 3.05
N ARG A 93 12.09 -7.18 3.68
CA ARG A 93 12.00 -6.94 5.12
C ARG A 93 11.21 -8.03 5.86
N ASP A 94 10.79 -9.08 5.15
CA ASP A 94 9.91 -10.12 5.66
C ASP A 94 8.57 -9.59 6.24
N ILE A 95 8.08 -8.46 5.72
CA ILE A 95 6.84 -7.84 6.17
C ILE A 95 5.67 -8.30 5.29
N PRO A 96 4.69 -9.06 5.82
CA PRO A 96 3.50 -9.43 5.08
C PRO A 96 2.70 -8.18 4.70
N TYR A 97 1.92 -8.26 3.62
CA TYR A 97 1.14 -7.11 3.19
C TYR A 97 -0.25 -7.44 2.63
N VAL A 98 -1.11 -6.43 2.62
CA VAL A 98 -2.34 -6.36 1.82
C VAL A 98 -2.39 -5.00 1.14
N VAL A 99 -2.06 -4.94 -0.15
CA VAL A 99 -1.90 -3.66 -0.87
C VAL A 99 -2.83 -3.57 -2.06
N GLY A 100 -3.43 -2.40 -2.27
CA GLY A 100 -4.27 -2.12 -3.43
C GLY A 100 -3.48 -2.20 -4.73
N VAL A 101 -4.11 -2.67 -5.80
CA VAL A 101 -3.54 -2.73 -7.15
C VAL A 101 -4.59 -2.36 -8.19
N ARG A 102 -4.16 -2.01 -9.41
CA ARG A 102 -5.09 -1.73 -10.51
C ARG A 102 -5.63 -3.02 -11.09
N SER A 103 -6.75 -2.86 -11.77
CA SER A 103 -7.39 -3.89 -12.59
C SER A 103 -6.48 -4.48 -13.68
N ASP A 104 -5.52 -3.71 -14.20
CA ASP A 104 -4.62 -4.12 -15.29
C ASP A 104 -3.30 -4.74 -14.83
N THR A 105 -3.13 -4.95 -13.52
CA THR A 105 -1.95 -5.59 -12.96
C THR A 105 -1.72 -6.96 -13.60
N ALA A 106 -0.54 -7.15 -14.20
CA ALA A 106 -0.19 -8.36 -14.92
C ALA A 106 0.13 -9.52 -13.95
N LEU A 107 -0.60 -10.62 -14.09
CA LEU A 107 -0.54 -11.81 -13.27
C LEU A 107 -0.33 -13.06 -14.13
N LEU A 108 0.10 -14.14 -13.48
CA LEU A 108 -0.01 -15.50 -13.97
C LEU A 108 -0.86 -16.29 -12.96
N GLU A 109 -1.46 -17.39 -13.40
CA GLU A 109 -2.10 -18.37 -12.51
C GLU A 109 -1.07 -18.96 -11.53
N ALA A 110 -1.53 -19.45 -10.37
CA ALA A 110 -0.64 -19.98 -9.33
C ALA A 110 0.16 -21.20 -9.82
N GLU A 111 -0.45 -22.01 -10.68
CA GLU A 111 0.08 -23.25 -11.24
C GLU A 111 1.06 -22.98 -12.39
N ALA A 112 1.18 -21.73 -12.86
CA ALA A 112 2.15 -21.38 -13.87
C ALA A 112 3.57 -21.73 -13.38
N CYS A 113 4.31 -22.44 -14.24
CA CYS A 113 5.67 -22.90 -13.98
C CYS A 113 6.60 -22.49 -15.12
N ARG A 114 7.90 -22.37 -14.83
CA ARG A 114 8.90 -22.15 -15.88
C ARG A 114 9.09 -23.41 -16.71
N SER A 115 9.16 -23.25 -18.02
CA SER A 115 9.44 -24.36 -18.93
C SER A 115 10.61 -24.06 -19.87
N VAL A 116 11.38 -25.11 -20.18
CA VAL A 116 12.49 -25.10 -21.13
C VAL A 116 11.94 -25.52 -22.49
N ALA A 117 12.23 -24.75 -23.54
CA ALA A 117 11.89 -25.20 -24.89
C ALA A 117 12.86 -26.32 -25.31
N PRO A 118 12.42 -27.28 -26.15
CA PRO A 118 13.32 -28.26 -26.73
C PRO A 118 14.53 -27.59 -27.38
N TYR A 119 15.73 -28.15 -27.16
CA TYR A 119 16.94 -27.63 -27.78
C TYR A 119 17.06 -28.11 -29.22
N ALA A 120 17.17 -27.18 -30.17
CA ALA A 120 17.26 -27.48 -31.60
C ALA A 120 18.67 -27.89 -32.07
N GLY A 121 19.62 -28.12 -31.16
CA GLY A 121 20.99 -28.55 -31.49
C GLY A 121 21.94 -27.45 -31.93
N THR A 122 21.46 -26.22 -32.15
CA THR A 122 22.28 -25.07 -32.56
C THR A 122 22.05 -23.86 -31.64
N GLY A 123 23.09 -23.04 -31.46
CA GLY A 123 23.04 -21.81 -30.66
C GLY A 123 22.95 -22.02 -29.14
N ARG A 124 22.57 -20.96 -28.43
CA ARG A 124 22.52 -20.93 -26.95
C ARG A 124 21.41 -21.85 -26.42
N ARG A 125 21.74 -22.69 -25.44
CA ARG A 125 20.77 -23.58 -24.78
C ARG A 125 19.60 -22.78 -24.17
N PRO A 126 18.34 -23.20 -24.40
CA PRO A 126 17.18 -22.54 -23.83
C PRO A 126 17.23 -22.58 -22.31
N VAL A 127 16.91 -21.46 -21.67
CA VAL A 127 16.79 -21.36 -20.21
C VAL A 127 15.31 -21.44 -19.78
N PRO A 128 15.01 -21.95 -18.57
CA PRO A 128 13.65 -21.99 -18.06
C PRO A 128 13.02 -20.60 -18.02
N ARG A 129 11.80 -20.44 -18.51
CA ARG A 129 11.04 -19.18 -18.41
C ARG A 129 9.54 -19.44 -18.40
N TYR A 130 8.77 -18.51 -17.84
CA TYR A 130 7.31 -18.50 -17.98
C TYR A 130 6.95 -18.22 -19.45
N ARG A 131 6.18 -19.13 -20.04
CA ARG A 131 5.67 -19.04 -21.42
C ARG A 131 4.16 -18.84 -21.47
N GLN A 132 3.49 -19.12 -20.36
CA GLN A 132 2.06 -18.90 -20.13
C GLN A 132 1.73 -17.42 -20.33
N ARG A 133 0.53 -17.16 -20.86
CA ARG A 133 0.04 -15.81 -21.10
C ARG A 133 -0.14 -15.08 -19.77
N ARG A 134 0.38 -13.85 -19.67
CA ARG A 134 0.05 -12.96 -18.55
C ARG A 134 -1.36 -12.42 -18.74
N ILE A 135 -2.14 -12.43 -17.67
CA ILE A 135 -3.55 -12.00 -17.66
C ILE A 135 -3.67 -10.83 -16.67
N SER A 136 -4.55 -9.88 -16.95
CA SER A 136 -4.81 -8.79 -16.01
C SER A 136 -5.63 -9.27 -14.82
N ALA A 137 -5.48 -8.62 -13.66
CA ALA A 137 -6.28 -8.92 -12.47
C ALA A 137 -7.79 -8.92 -12.75
N ARG A 138 -8.27 -7.94 -13.54
CA ARG A 138 -9.66 -7.87 -14.00
C ARG A 138 -10.06 -9.09 -14.82
N GLN A 139 -9.29 -9.42 -15.84
CA GLN A 139 -9.65 -10.51 -16.74
C GLN A 139 -9.68 -11.85 -15.99
N LEU A 140 -8.71 -12.10 -15.11
CA LEU A 140 -8.67 -13.32 -14.32
C LEU A 140 -9.92 -13.49 -13.44
N VAL A 141 -10.38 -12.40 -12.79
CA VAL A 141 -11.59 -12.42 -11.96
C VAL A 141 -12.86 -12.57 -12.81
N LEU A 142 -12.90 -11.97 -14.01
CA LEU A 142 -14.01 -12.13 -14.94
C LEU A 142 -14.11 -13.56 -15.49
N GLU A 143 -12.97 -14.20 -15.80
CA GLU A 143 -12.90 -15.59 -16.28
C GLU A 143 -13.39 -16.59 -15.22
N GLY A 144 -13.09 -16.36 -13.93
CA GLY A 144 -13.67 -17.14 -12.82
C GLY A 144 -15.19 -16.94 -12.63
N GLY A 145 -15.71 -15.82 -13.15
CA GLY A 145 -17.14 -15.51 -13.17
C GLY A 145 -17.76 -15.25 -11.79
N ARG A 146 -19.06 -14.90 -11.79
CA ARG A 146 -19.78 -14.54 -10.56
C ARG A 146 -19.98 -15.69 -9.58
N ARG A 147 -19.83 -16.95 -10.02
CA ARG A 147 -19.99 -18.16 -9.18
C ARG A 147 -18.83 -18.33 -8.20
N ALA A 148 -17.66 -17.78 -8.50
CA ALA A 148 -16.49 -17.79 -7.63
C ALA A 148 -16.53 -16.71 -6.53
N LEU A 149 -17.61 -15.91 -6.48
CA LEU A 149 -17.74 -14.82 -5.51
C LEU A 149 -18.35 -15.30 -4.20
N HIS A 150 -17.74 -14.89 -3.09
CA HIS A 150 -18.26 -15.10 -1.76
C HIS A 150 -18.77 -13.80 -1.16
N THR A 151 -19.97 -13.82 -0.58
CA THR A 151 -20.49 -12.69 0.20
C THR A 151 -19.79 -12.65 1.54
N VAL A 152 -19.08 -11.57 1.83
CA VAL A 152 -18.31 -11.41 3.07
C VAL A 152 -18.83 -10.21 3.86
N ARG A 153 -19.00 -10.41 5.17
CA ARG A 153 -19.27 -9.36 6.16
C ARG A 153 -18.02 -9.16 7.01
N TRP A 154 -17.45 -7.96 7.01
CA TRP A 154 -16.16 -7.74 7.69
C TRP A 154 -16.23 -6.80 8.90
N ARG A 155 -17.19 -5.84 8.95
CA ARG A 155 -17.31 -4.91 10.09
C ARG A 155 -18.74 -4.37 10.23
N MET A 156 -19.12 -3.92 11.43
CA MET A 156 -20.31 -3.10 11.65
C MET A 156 -20.04 -1.63 11.29
N GLY A 157 -20.82 -1.10 10.34
CA GLY A 157 -20.89 0.34 10.04
C GLY A 157 -22.14 0.98 10.67
N SER A 158 -22.28 2.29 10.52
CA SER A 158 -23.42 3.06 11.06
C SER A 158 -24.78 2.65 10.47
N LYS A 159 -24.81 2.06 9.27
CA LYS A 159 -26.01 1.54 8.60
C LYS A 159 -26.13 0.00 8.67
N GLY A 160 -25.42 -0.62 9.62
CA GLY A 160 -25.36 -2.08 9.76
C GLY A 160 -24.07 -2.71 9.20
N PRO A 161 -24.03 -4.05 9.07
CA PRO A 161 -22.81 -4.76 8.67
C PRO A 161 -22.39 -4.39 7.25
N LEU A 162 -21.16 -3.91 7.10
CA LEU A 162 -20.51 -3.73 5.81
C LEU A 162 -20.36 -5.09 5.14
N ARG A 163 -20.92 -5.20 3.94
CA ARG A 163 -20.95 -6.43 3.14
C ARG A 163 -20.73 -6.12 1.67
N SER A 164 -20.10 -7.07 0.98
CA SER A 164 -19.85 -7.03 -0.47
C SER A 164 -19.53 -8.46 -0.92
N ARG A 165 -19.28 -8.66 -2.21
CA ARG A 165 -18.86 -9.96 -2.74
C ARG A 165 -17.42 -9.89 -3.20
N PHE A 166 -16.66 -10.95 -2.93
CA PHE A 166 -15.23 -11.00 -3.23
C PHE A 166 -14.85 -12.29 -3.94
N ALA A 167 -13.93 -12.17 -4.89
CA ALA A 167 -13.13 -13.28 -5.39
C ALA A 167 -11.78 -13.26 -4.67
N ALA A 168 -11.29 -14.44 -4.27
CA ALA A 168 -9.94 -14.62 -3.76
C ALA A 168 -9.27 -15.76 -4.54
N LEU A 169 -8.20 -15.43 -5.24
CA LEU A 169 -7.49 -16.36 -6.13
C LEU A 169 -6.01 -16.38 -5.75
N ARG A 170 -5.36 -17.55 -5.87
CA ARG A 170 -3.89 -17.63 -5.79
C ARG A 170 -3.31 -17.30 -7.15
N VAL A 171 -2.30 -16.43 -7.17
CA VAL A 171 -1.70 -15.90 -8.41
C VAL A 171 -0.21 -15.68 -8.24
N ARG A 172 0.51 -15.48 -9.36
CA ARG A 172 1.90 -15.02 -9.38
C ARG A 172 1.98 -13.61 -9.99
N PRO A 173 2.39 -12.58 -9.23
CA PRO A 173 2.58 -11.24 -9.79
C PRO A 173 3.67 -11.23 -10.88
N ALA A 174 3.30 -10.81 -12.09
CA ALA A 174 4.14 -10.93 -13.29
C ALA A 174 4.52 -9.56 -13.90
N GLY A 175 4.52 -8.51 -13.07
CA GLY A 175 5.01 -7.18 -13.43
C GLY A 175 6.50 -7.17 -13.75
N VAL A 176 6.95 -6.19 -14.55
CA VAL A 176 8.34 -6.15 -15.07
C VAL A 176 9.37 -6.15 -13.95
N ARG A 177 9.20 -5.32 -12.92
CA ARG A 177 10.13 -5.24 -11.77
C ARG A 177 10.22 -6.56 -11.02
N ILE A 178 9.09 -7.15 -10.66
CA ILE A 178 9.03 -8.45 -9.97
C ILE A 178 9.73 -9.53 -10.80
N ARG A 179 9.42 -9.62 -12.10
CA ARG A 179 10.06 -10.61 -12.98
C ARG A 179 11.57 -10.43 -13.12
N ARG A 180 12.09 -9.20 -13.02
CA ARG A 180 13.54 -8.95 -13.03
C ARG A 180 14.17 -9.40 -11.72
N ALA A 181 13.55 -9.09 -10.58
CA ALA A 181 14.04 -9.54 -9.26
C ALA A 181 14.10 -11.07 -9.15
N TYR A 182 13.14 -11.77 -9.77
CA TYR A 182 13.06 -13.24 -9.77
C TYR A 182 13.57 -13.87 -11.08
N ALA A 183 14.44 -13.21 -11.85
CA ALA A 183 14.88 -13.74 -13.16
C ALA A 183 15.54 -15.14 -13.07
N GLY A 184 16.17 -15.44 -11.92
CA GLY A 184 16.78 -16.74 -11.62
C GLY A 184 15.81 -17.77 -11.03
N GLY A 185 14.67 -17.37 -10.47
CA GLY A 185 13.80 -18.22 -9.65
C GLY A 185 12.35 -18.31 -10.15
N GLU A 186 11.50 -18.95 -9.35
CA GLU A 186 10.05 -18.91 -9.53
C GLU A 186 9.48 -17.59 -8.96
N LEU A 187 8.46 -17.03 -9.61
CA LEU A 187 7.71 -15.89 -9.07
C LEU A 187 6.96 -16.31 -7.81
N PRO A 188 6.88 -15.48 -6.77
CA PRO A 188 6.17 -15.85 -5.55
C PRO A 188 4.66 -15.98 -5.83
N VAL A 189 4.02 -16.94 -5.15
CA VAL A 189 2.55 -17.09 -5.16
C VAL A 189 1.98 -16.23 -4.04
N CYS A 190 0.97 -15.41 -4.36
CA CYS A 190 0.28 -14.58 -3.40
C CYS A 190 -1.24 -14.62 -3.64
N TRP A 191 -2.01 -14.01 -2.75
CA TRP A 191 -3.44 -13.78 -2.96
C TRP A 191 -3.67 -12.61 -3.91
N LEU A 192 -4.62 -12.77 -4.84
CA LEU A 192 -5.39 -11.71 -5.46
C LEU A 192 -6.77 -11.68 -4.79
N LEU A 193 -7.10 -10.56 -4.17
CA LEU A 193 -8.45 -10.27 -3.70
C LEU A 193 -9.08 -9.27 -4.66
N ALA A 194 -10.32 -9.51 -5.09
CA ALA A 194 -11.07 -8.56 -5.89
C ALA A 194 -12.47 -8.37 -5.32
N GLU A 195 -12.90 -7.12 -5.20
CA GLU A 195 -14.25 -6.77 -4.80
C GLU A 195 -15.15 -6.62 -6.02
N TRP A 196 -16.23 -7.38 -6.06
CA TRP A 196 -17.27 -7.30 -7.09
C TRP A 196 -18.65 -7.08 -6.47
N PRO A 197 -19.02 -5.82 -6.17
CA PRO A 197 -20.26 -5.50 -5.49
C PRO A 197 -21.50 -5.99 -6.25
N PRO A 198 -22.63 -6.25 -5.56
CA PRO A 198 -23.92 -6.46 -6.22
C PRO A 198 -24.26 -5.29 -7.14
N GLY A 199 -24.83 -5.58 -8.32
CA GLY A 199 -25.23 -4.57 -9.31
C GLY A 199 -24.11 -4.13 -10.26
N GLU A 200 -22.84 -4.23 -9.85
CA GLU A 200 -21.72 -3.79 -10.70
C GLU A 200 -21.48 -4.76 -11.88
N PRO A 201 -21.24 -4.26 -13.11
CA PRO A 201 -20.99 -5.11 -14.27
C PRO A 201 -19.66 -5.86 -14.15
N GLU A 202 -18.69 -5.33 -13.40
CA GLU A 202 -17.34 -5.87 -13.24
C GLU A 202 -16.76 -5.59 -11.84
N PRO A 203 -15.63 -6.22 -11.45
CA PRO A 203 -14.99 -5.95 -10.16
C PRO A 203 -14.34 -4.55 -10.13
N VAL A 204 -14.48 -3.87 -8.98
CA VAL A 204 -14.18 -2.43 -8.84
C VAL A 204 -12.91 -2.12 -8.06
N LYS A 205 -12.41 -3.07 -7.25
CA LYS A 205 -11.19 -2.91 -6.44
C LYS A 205 -10.42 -4.22 -6.37
N TYR A 206 -9.10 -4.12 -6.34
CA TYR A 206 -8.18 -5.25 -6.36
C TYR A 206 -7.08 -5.04 -5.32
N TRP A 207 -6.65 -6.13 -4.69
CA TRP A 207 -5.54 -6.16 -3.76
C TRP A 207 -4.66 -7.38 -4.00
N LEU A 208 -3.37 -7.24 -3.71
CA LEU A 208 -2.47 -8.37 -3.57
C LEU A 208 -2.07 -8.54 -2.12
N SER A 209 -1.94 -9.79 -1.68
CA SER A 209 -1.51 -10.09 -0.31
C SER A 209 -0.59 -11.29 -0.21
N THR A 210 0.46 -11.16 0.59
CA THR A 210 1.41 -12.23 0.94
C THR A 210 1.00 -13.04 2.16
N LEU A 211 -0.20 -12.84 2.70
CA LEU A 211 -0.72 -13.67 3.79
C LEU A 211 -0.78 -15.15 3.40
N GLU A 212 -0.72 -16.00 4.42
CA GLU A 212 -0.72 -17.46 4.31
C GLU A 212 -1.88 -18.01 3.47
N ALA A 213 -1.66 -19.18 2.87
CA ALA A 213 -2.61 -19.80 1.96
C ALA A 213 -3.89 -20.32 2.65
N ASP A 214 -3.88 -20.46 3.97
CA ASP A 214 -5.03 -20.87 4.80
C ASP A 214 -5.73 -19.68 5.47
N VAL A 215 -5.31 -18.44 5.18
CA VAL A 215 -5.90 -17.24 5.79
C VAL A 215 -7.41 -17.21 5.55
N PRO A 216 -8.25 -17.04 6.60
CA PRO A 216 -9.69 -16.95 6.42
C PRO A 216 -10.04 -15.77 5.53
N LEU A 217 -10.91 -15.99 4.53
CA LEU A 217 -11.33 -14.95 3.59
C LEU A 217 -11.84 -13.69 4.32
N ARG A 218 -12.58 -13.87 5.43
CA ARG A 218 -13.05 -12.74 6.25
C ARG A 218 -11.90 -11.89 6.80
N ARG A 219 -10.79 -12.51 7.23
CA ARG A 219 -9.61 -11.80 7.72
C ARG A 219 -8.91 -11.05 6.59
N LEU A 220 -8.71 -11.70 5.43
CA LEU A 220 -8.13 -11.06 4.25
C LEU A 220 -8.94 -9.83 3.80
N VAL A 221 -10.27 -9.95 3.73
CA VAL A 221 -11.18 -8.84 3.42
C VAL A 221 -11.13 -7.75 4.50
N GLY A 222 -11.14 -8.14 5.78
CA GLY A 222 -11.05 -7.20 6.90
C GLY A 222 -9.80 -6.31 6.81
N LEU A 223 -8.64 -6.92 6.58
CA LEU A 223 -7.37 -6.21 6.41
C LEU A 223 -7.36 -5.33 5.16
N ALA A 224 -7.84 -5.83 4.02
CA ALA A 224 -7.96 -5.02 2.79
C ALA A 224 -8.85 -3.78 2.97
N LYS A 225 -9.85 -3.88 3.86
CA LYS A 225 -10.85 -2.83 4.14
C LYS A 225 -10.50 -1.94 5.33
N ILE A 226 -9.47 -2.28 6.12
CA ILE A 226 -9.14 -1.55 7.34
C ILE A 226 -8.71 -0.11 7.06
N ARG A 227 -8.18 0.16 5.84
CA ARG A 227 -7.78 1.49 5.37
C ARG A 227 -8.88 2.54 5.47
N TRP A 228 -10.16 2.15 5.45
CA TRP A 228 -11.27 3.09 5.66
C TRP A 228 -11.18 3.84 7.00
N ARG A 229 -10.59 3.24 8.04
CA ARG A 229 -10.33 3.92 9.32
C ARG A 229 -9.41 5.13 9.13
N ILE A 230 -8.37 4.98 8.32
CA ILE A 230 -7.43 6.06 8.00
C ILE A 230 -8.16 7.20 7.26
N GLU A 231 -9.09 6.90 6.36
CA GLU A 231 -9.90 7.94 5.69
C GLU A 231 -10.80 8.72 6.68
N HIS A 232 -11.32 8.04 7.71
CA HIS A 232 -12.08 8.67 8.78
C HIS A 232 -11.18 9.56 9.66
N ASP A 233 -10.03 9.04 10.08
CA ASP A 233 -9.03 9.79 10.85
C ASP A 233 -8.54 11.01 10.10
N TYR A 234 -8.30 10.92 8.79
CA TYR A 234 -7.93 12.09 7.98
C TYR A 234 -8.99 13.20 8.00
N ARG A 235 -10.28 12.85 8.10
CA ARG A 235 -11.34 13.84 8.25
C ARG A 235 -11.28 14.51 9.61
N GLU A 236 -11.06 13.74 10.67
CA GLU A 236 -10.91 14.26 12.03
C GLU A 236 -9.65 15.14 12.16
N LEU A 237 -8.51 14.65 11.66
CA LEU A 237 -7.24 15.37 11.63
C LEU A 237 -7.36 16.71 10.93
N LYS A 238 -8.03 16.77 9.77
CA LYS A 238 -8.23 18.01 9.02
C LYS A 238 -9.25 18.92 9.69
N THR A 239 -10.50 18.46 9.81
CA THR A 239 -11.63 19.30 10.24
C THR A 239 -11.59 19.63 11.73
N GLY A 240 -11.21 18.67 12.58
CA GLY A 240 -11.23 18.82 14.03
C GLY A 240 -9.92 19.32 14.63
N LEU A 241 -8.78 18.93 14.04
CA LEU A 241 -7.45 19.17 14.62
C LEU A 241 -6.55 20.08 13.76
N GLY A 242 -7.02 20.52 12.59
CA GLY A 242 -6.34 21.52 11.77
C GLY A 242 -5.09 21.02 11.07
N LEU A 243 -5.03 19.75 10.66
CA LEU A 243 -3.91 19.19 9.89
C LEU A 243 -3.57 20.04 8.65
N ASP A 244 -4.59 20.61 7.99
CA ASP A 244 -4.49 21.45 6.80
C ASP A 244 -4.55 22.96 7.10
N HIS A 245 -4.48 23.36 8.38
CA HIS A 245 -4.46 24.78 8.78
C HIS A 245 -3.04 25.38 8.85
N PHE A 246 -1.99 24.62 8.50
CA PHE A 246 -0.62 25.13 8.52
C PHE A 246 -0.37 26.11 7.37
N GLU A 247 -0.17 27.38 7.70
CA GLU A 247 0.13 28.45 6.74
C GLU A 247 1.62 28.81 6.65
N GLY A 248 2.46 28.17 7.47
CA GLY A 248 3.90 28.35 7.44
C GLY A 248 4.55 27.80 6.17
N ARG A 249 5.82 28.15 5.96
CA ARG A 249 6.60 27.69 4.78
C ARG A 249 7.91 26.99 5.13
N THR A 250 8.18 26.80 6.41
CA THR A 250 9.42 26.17 6.88
C THR A 250 9.24 24.68 7.06
N TRP A 251 10.26 23.91 6.68
CA TRP A 251 10.31 22.47 6.83
C TRP A 251 10.06 22.04 8.29
N SER A 252 10.79 22.63 9.23
CA SER A 252 10.62 22.35 10.66
C SER A 252 9.26 22.80 11.18
N GLY A 253 8.73 23.93 10.70
CA GLY A 253 7.41 24.41 11.08
C GLY A 253 6.31 23.40 10.71
N TRP A 254 6.39 22.83 9.51
CA TRP A 254 5.45 21.79 9.10
C TRP A 254 5.56 20.54 9.97
N HIS A 255 6.79 20.08 10.26
CA HIS A 255 7.00 18.90 11.11
C HIS A 255 6.47 19.13 12.54
N HIS A 256 6.74 20.29 13.14
CA HIS A 256 6.19 20.64 14.45
C HIS A 256 4.66 20.64 14.43
N HIS A 257 4.04 21.22 13.39
CA HIS A 257 2.58 21.26 13.26
C HIS A 257 1.97 19.86 13.17
N VAL A 258 2.44 19.02 12.25
CA VAL A 258 1.89 17.66 12.07
C VAL A 258 2.13 16.78 13.30
N THR A 259 3.24 16.98 14.02
CA THR A 259 3.50 16.31 15.30
C THR A 259 2.48 16.71 16.35
N LEU A 260 2.23 18.01 16.57
CA LEU A 260 1.24 18.47 17.54
C LEU A 260 -0.18 17.99 17.20
N VAL A 261 -0.55 18.03 15.93
CA VAL A 261 -1.83 17.49 15.45
C VAL A 261 -1.92 15.98 15.70
N SER A 262 -0.84 15.23 15.49
CA SER A 262 -0.79 13.78 15.76
C SER A 262 -0.91 13.46 17.25
N VAL A 263 -0.28 14.25 18.12
CA VAL A 263 -0.40 14.11 19.58
C VAL A 263 -1.83 14.39 20.04
N ALA A 264 -2.46 15.46 19.54
CA ALA A 264 -3.85 15.77 19.84
C ALA A 264 -4.80 14.64 19.37
N HIS A 265 -4.55 14.09 18.18
CA HIS A 265 -5.30 12.93 17.68
C HIS A 265 -5.13 11.69 18.58
N ALA A 266 -3.89 11.40 19.00
CA ALA A 266 -3.61 10.29 19.90
C ALA A 266 -4.38 10.44 21.23
N PHE A 267 -4.39 11.65 21.81
CA PHE A 267 -5.17 11.96 23.01
C PHE A 267 -6.67 11.70 22.81
N CYS A 268 -7.28 12.22 21.74
CA CYS A 268 -8.69 11.99 21.43
C CYS A 268 -9.01 10.50 21.21
N THR A 269 -8.10 9.76 20.58
CA THR A 269 -8.24 8.32 20.38
C THR A 269 -8.15 7.55 21.70
N LEU A 270 -7.25 7.90 22.62
CA LEU A 270 -7.16 7.27 23.94
C LEU A 270 -8.39 7.54 24.81
N GLU A 271 -8.90 8.77 24.84
CA GLU A 271 -10.13 9.10 25.57
C GLU A 271 -11.36 8.34 25.01
N ARG A 272 -11.42 8.09 23.70
CA ARG A 272 -12.48 7.26 23.09
C ARG A 272 -12.37 5.78 23.46
N LEU A 273 -11.17 5.27 23.62
CA LEU A 273 -10.92 3.87 24.00
C LEU A 273 -11.15 3.64 25.51
N ASN A 274 -11.05 4.68 26.33
CA ASN A 274 -11.29 4.62 27.77
C ASN A 274 -12.26 5.73 28.23
N PRO A 275 -13.54 5.64 27.85
CA PRO A 275 -14.48 6.71 28.12
C PRO A 275 -14.78 6.81 29.62
N LYS A 276 -14.63 8.01 30.19
CA LYS A 276 -14.90 8.30 31.61
C LYS A 276 -16.37 8.10 32.01
N ALA A 277 -17.28 8.16 31.03
CA ALA A 277 -18.69 7.82 31.18
C ALA A 277 -19.13 7.03 29.94
N PRO A 278 -19.98 5.99 30.09
CA PRO A 278 -20.51 5.27 28.94
C PRO A 278 -21.26 6.22 28.02
N ALA A 279 -21.08 6.05 26.70
CA ALA A 279 -21.84 6.81 25.72
C ALA A 279 -23.35 6.55 25.94
N ALA A 280 -24.15 7.61 25.94
CA ALA A 280 -25.60 7.48 26.06
C ALA A 280 -26.13 6.55 24.95
N ALA A 281 -26.96 5.58 25.35
CA ALA A 281 -27.51 4.54 24.49
C ALA A 281 -28.42 5.10 23.39
#